data_AF-A0A9Q3KDS2-F1
#
_entry.id   AF-A0A9Q3KDS2-F1
#
_cell.length_a   1.000
_cell.length_b   1.000
_cell.length_c   1.000
_cell.angle_alpha   90.00
_cell.angle_beta   90.00
_cell.angle_gamma   90.00
#
_symmetry.space_group_name_H-M   'P 1'
#
loop_
_entity.id
_entity.type
_entity.pdbx_description
1 polymer ?
#
loop_
_entity_poly.entity_id
_entity_poly.type
_entity_poly.pdbx_seq_one_letter_code
_entity_poly.pdbx_strand_id
1 'polypeptide(L)'
;KAFYEHIKILWGLIYERSVPILPDYSMLKEFNCRFLFLSKIVAHSENTTLPPLVPIKEILTLKGFKPGKKKFGTCIVKMSEFSIKYIISCLAKLGIRRWAPDLNNLCDTLYNKACRVSVIQKFCQVSISGAYEFLNVNLTYLEDVPLLTKVYNHYVHYYMAQRYKEAKESGRYAKDEDRRAVLRPRPRLNSLQYQFGVANNFPQCCLKILTDPDAHSKDKVDPVTKKTP
;
A
#
# COMPACT_ATOMS: atom_id res chain seq x y z
N LYS A 1 9.73 -0.52 4.68
CA LYS A 1 9.16 -1.53 5.62
C LYS A 1 8.29 -0.88 6.69
N ALA A 2 8.83 0.00 7.54
CA ALA A 2 8.06 0.63 8.62
C ALA A 2 6.80 1.37 8.17
N PHE A 3 6.84 2.08 7.05
CA PHE A 3 5.65 2.77 6.52
C PHE A 3 4.50 1.82 6.19
N TYR A 4 4.79 0.64 5.61
CA TYR A 4 3.79 -0.39 5.35
C TYR A 4 3.21 -0.97 6.63
N GLU A 5 4.05 -1.18 7.64
CA GLU A 5 3.59 -1.62 8.97
C GLU A 5 2.71 -0.56 9.63
N HIS A 6 3.06 0.73 9.52
CA HIS A 6 2.22 1.83 10.00
C HIS A 6 0.84 1.83 9.32
N ILE A 7 0.78 1.67 8.00
CA ILE A 7 -0.48 1.55 7.26
C ILE A 7 -1.30 0.35 7.76
N LYS A 8 -0.68 -0.83 7.93
CA LYS A 8 -1.38 -2.02 8.45
C LYS A 8 -1.93 -1.80 9.86
N ILE A 9 -1.16 -1.15 10.74
CA ILE A 9 -1.57 -0.84 12.12
C ILE A 9 -2.81 0.06 12.12
N LEU A 10 -2.81 1.15 11.34
CA LEU A 10 -3.97 2.04 11.25
C LEU A 10 -5.20 1.33 10.67
N TRP A 11 -4.98 0.46 9.67
CA TRP A 11 -6.06 -0.28 9.01
C TRP A 11 -6.53 -1.51 9.81
N GLY A 12 -5.89 -1.85 10.91
CA GLY A 12 -6.23 -3.04 11.72
C GLY A 12 -5.89 -4.37 11.05
N LEU A 13 -4.97 -4.39 10.08
CA LEU A 13 -4.54 -5.60 9.36
C LEU A 13 -3.50 -6.38 10.17
N ILE A 14 -3.98 -7.01 11.26
CA ILE A 14 -3.15 -7.69 12.28
C ILE A 14 -2.56 -9.01 11.78
N TYR A 15 -3.33 -9.75 10.97
CA TYR A 15 -2.95 -11.07 10.50
C TYR A 15 -2.50 -11.04 9.04
N GLU A 16 -1.60 -11.95 8.67
CA GLU A 16 -0.96 -12.00 7.35
C GLU A 16 -1.95 -12.14 6.17
N ARG A 17 -3.12 -12.74 6.44
CA ARG A 17 -4.23 -12.91 5.48
C ARG A 17 -5.42 -11.97 5.71
N SER A 18 -5.26 -10.93 6.54
CA SER A 18 -6.33 -9.95 6.77
C SER A 18 -6.68 -9.25 5.47
N VAL A 19 -7.97 -9.14 5.21
CA VAL A 19 -8.50 -8.44 4.04
C VAL A 19 -8.74 -6.98 4.42
N PRO A 20 -8.37 -6.01 3.56
CA PRO A 20 -8.72 -4.61 3.75
C PRO A 20 -10.22 -4.43 3.97
N ILE A 21 -10.58 -3.77 5.08
CA ILE A 21 -11.96 -3.36 5.35
C ILE A 21 -12.20 -2.02 4.66
N LEU A 22 -13.36 -1.88 4.01
CA LEU A 22 -13.78 -0.62 3.40
C LEU A 22 -14.37 0.35 4.44
N PRO A 23 -14.30 1.67 4.16
CA PRO A 23 -15.00 2.65 4.97
C PRO A 23 -16.53 2.45 4.83
N ASP A 24 -17.25 2.70 5.92
CA ASP A 24 -18.71 2.63 5.89
C ASP A 24 -19.30 3.79 5.06
N TYR A 25 -20.38 3.52 4.33
CA TYR A 25 -20.99 4.49 3.43
C TYR A 25 -21.50 5.73 4.19
N SER A 26 -22.05 5.54 5.39
CA SER A 26 -22.52 6.65 6.22
C SER A 26 -21.37 7.58 6.63
N MET A 27 -20.22 7.00 7.02
CA MET A 27 -19.02 7.73 7.40
C MET A 27 -18.38 8.46 6.21
N LEU A 28 -18.36 7.83 5.03
CA LEU A 28 -17.90 8.46 3.79
C LEU A 28 -18.77 9.67 3.43
N LYS A 29 -20.09 9.52 3.50
CA LYS A 29 -21.04 10.60 3.21
C LYS A 29 -20.86 11.77 4.19
N GLU A 30 -20.80 11.47 5.48
CA GLU A 30 -20.57 12.48 6.53
C GLU A 30 -19.25 13.24 6.30
N PHE A 31 -18.16 12.54 5.96
CA PHE A 31 -16.88 13.18 5.68
C PHE A 31 -16.93 14.09 4.46
N ASN A 32 -17.50 13.60 3.35
CA ASN A 32 -17.59 14.35 2.10
C ASN A 32 -18.52 15.58 2.22
N CYS A 33 -19.49 15.58 3.14
CA CYS A 33 -20.29 16.77 3.44
C CYS A 33 -19.52 17.86 4.21
N ARG A 34 -18.43 17.53 4.91
CA ARG A 34 -17.68 18.48 5.75
C ARG A 34 -16.58 19.22 4.99
N PHE A 35 -15.94 18.53 4.06
CA PHE A 35 -14.80 19.06 3.33
C PHE A 35 -15.11 19.11 1.83
N LEU A 36 -14.74 20.22 1.21
CA LEU A 36 -14.80 20.39 -0.24
C LEU A 36 -13.42 20.28 -0.91
N PHE A 37 -12.34 20.59 -0.16
CA PHE A 37 -10.98 20.66 -0.69
C PHE A 37 -9.95 20.10 0.29
N LEU A 38 -8.87 19.53 -0.25
CA LEU A 38 -7.79 18.96 0.55
C LEU A 38 -7.08 20.01 1.42
N SER A 39 -6.96 21.25 0.93
CA SER A 39 -6.36 22.36 1.68
C SER A 39 -7.08 22.63 3.01
N LYS A 40 -8.42 22.55 3.02
CA LYS A 40 -9.22 22.69 4.24
C LYS A 40 -8.96 21.56 5.24
N ILE A 41 -8.71 20.35 4.74
CA ILE A 41 -8.39 19.18 5.58
C ILE A 41 -7.04 19.37 6.26
N VAL A 42 -6.02 19.76 5.48
CA VAL A 42 -4.66 20.02 5.99
C VAL A 42 -4.70 21.14 7.03
N ALA A 43 -5.32 22.29 6.68
CA ALA A 43 -5.46 23.43 7.59
C ALA A 43 -6.20 23.07 8.88
N HIS A 44 -7.27 22.28 8.80
CA HIS A 44 -8.01 21.84 9.99
C HIS A 44 -7.18 20.87 10.85
N SER A 45 -6.37 20.02 10.23
CA SER A 45 -5.51 19.07 10.94
C SER A 45 -4.37 19.72 11.72
N GLU A 46 -3.82 20.81 11.17
CA GLU A 46 -2.70 21.55 11.74
C GLU A 46 -3.16 22.59 12.78
N ASN A 47 -4.41 23.02 12.70
CA ASN A 47 -4.95 23.98 13.65
C ASN A 47 -5.15 23.34 15.05
N THR A 48 -4.41 23.85 16.03
CA THR A 48 -4.46 23.39 17.42
C THR A 48 -5.67 23.89 18.19
N THR A 49 -6.26 25.02 17.78
CA THR A 49 -7.40 25.65 18.47
C THR A 49 -8.75 25.08 18.06
N LEU A 50 -8.83 24.43 16.89
CA LEU A 50 -10.08 23.83 16.42
C LEU A 50 -10.45 22.56 17.21
N PRO A 51 -11.74 22.43 17.59
CA PRO A 51 -12.21 21.24 18.29
C PRO A 51 -12.22 20.02 17.35
N PRO A 52 -12.13 18.80 17.90
CA PRO A 52 -12.28 17.59 17.11
C PRO A 52 -13.65 17.53 16.41
N LEU A 53 -13.67 17.16 15.12
CA LEU A 53 -14.90 17.01 14.35
C LEU A 53 -15.77 15.83 14.81
N VAL A 54 -15.18 14.88 15.52
CA VAL A 54 -15.86 13.71 16.09
C VAL A 54 -15.29 13.46 17.48
N PRO A 55 -16.12 13.06 18.47
CA PRO A 55 -15.63 12.66 19.79
C PRO A 55 -14.59 11.53 19.73
N ILE A 56 -13.52 11.63 20.51
CA ILE A 56 -12.46 10.59 20.60
C ILE A 56 -13.03 9.20 20.89
N LYS A 57 -14.07 9.11 21.73
CA LYS A 57 -14.74 7.85 22.08
C LYS A 57 -15.40 7.12 20.89
N GLU A 58 -15.69 7.83 19.81
CA GLU A 58 -16.27 7.29 18.58
C GLU A 58 -15.20 6.78 17.60
N ILE A 59 -13.91 7.01 17.87
CA ILE A 59 -12.83 6.48 17.06
C ILE A 59 -12.72 4.97 17.25
N LEU A 60 -12.82 4.25 16.13
CA LEU A 60 -12.72 2.80 16.05
C LEU A 60 -11.29 2.36 15.73
N THR A 61 -10.53 3.20 15.04
CA THR A 61 -9.12 2.97 14.73
C THR A 61 -8.31 2.82 16.02
N LEU A 62 -7.54 1.75 16.14
CA LEU A 62 -6.76 1.42 17.35
C LEU A 62 -7.59 1.24 18.64
N LYS A 63 -8.93 1.10 18.55
CA LYS A 63 -9.77 0.83 19.72
C LYS A 63 -9.37 -0.51 20.36
N GLY A 64 -9.07 -0.50 21.65
CA GLY A 64 -8.56 -1.68 22.37
C GLY A 64 -7.07 -1.97 22.16
N PHE A 65 -6.34 -1.09 21.46
CA PHE A 65 -4.89 -1.16 21.45
C PHE A 65 -4.36 -0.84 22.85
N LYS A 66 -3.54 -1.74 23.41
CA LYS A 66 -2.87 -1.54 24.70
C LYS A 66 -1.39 -1.25 24.42
N PRO A 67 -0.79 -0.23 25.04
CA PRO A 67 0.62 0.09 24.85
C PRO A 67 1.51 -1.08 25.29
N GLY A 68 2.68 -1.20 24.66
CA GLY A 68 3.63 -2.30 24.88
C GLY A 68 4.00 -3.05 23.60
N LYS A 69 4.71 -4.18 23.75
CA LYS A 69 5.13 -5.04 22.63
C LYS A 69 3.95 -5.93 22.19
N LYS A 70 3.18 -5.49 21.19
CA LYS A 70 2.19 -6.37 20.53
C LYS A 70 2.75 -6.96 19.25
N LYS A 71 2.48 -8.25 19.03
CA LYS A 71 2.72 -8.90 17.74
C LYS A 71 1.62 -8.49 16.76
N PHE A 72 2.00 -7.91 15.64
CA PHE A 72 1.17 -7.62 14.47
C PHE A 72 1.81 -8.39 13.31
N GLY A 73 1.25 -9.55 12.96
CA GLY A 73 1.91 -10.52 12.08
C GLY A 73 3.31 -10.89 12.61
N THR A 74 4.32 -10.70 11.77
CA THR A 74 5.75 -10.90 12.12
C THR A 74 6.41 -9.71 12.81
N CYS A 75 5.72 -8.57 12.94
CA CYS A 75 6.27 -7.32 13.47
C CYS A 75 5.91 -7.12 14.95
N ILE A 76 6.89 -6.80 15.79
CA ILE A 76 6.67 -6.41 17.20
C ILE A 76 6.56 -4.89 17.26
N VAL A 77 5.35 -4.35 17.35
CA VAL A 77 5.13 -2.91 17.41
C VAL A 77 5.40 -2.40 18.81
N LYS A 78 6.34 -1.45 18.95
CA LYS A 78 6.62 -0.71 20.20
C LYS A 78 6.05 0.71 20.12
N MET A 79 4.73 0.85 19.98
CA MET A 79 4.10 2.17 20.07
C MET A 79 3.93 2.59 21.53
N SER A 80 4.33 3.82 21.84
CA SER A 80 4.03 4.44 23.14
C SER A 80 2.53 4.74 23.24
N GLU A 81 2.02 4.80 24.48
CA GLU A 81 0.64 5.22 24.73
C GLU A 81 0.37 6.62 24.16
N PHE A 82 1.37 7.50 24.22
CA PHE A 82 1.33 8.83 23.64
C PHE A 82 1.11 8.80 22.12
N SER A 83 1.87 7.97 21.38
CA SER A 83 1.71 7.84 19.92
C SER A 83 0.30 7.35 19.54
N ILE A 84 -0.26 6.42 20.31
CA ILE A 84 -1.63 5.91 20.07
C ILE A 84 -2.66 7.02 20.31
N LYS A 85 -2.58 7.72 21.46
CA LYS A 85 -3.46 8.84 21.79
C LYS A 85 -3.35 9.98 20.77
N TYR A 86 -2.13 10.24 20.28
CA TYR A 86 -1.87 11.22 19.24
C TYR A 86 -2.59 10.85 17.94
N ILE A 87 -2.41 9.63 17.43
CA ILE A 87 -3.09 9.16 16.20
C ILE A 87 -4.62 9.26 16.37
N ILE A 88 -5.16 8.75 17.48
CA ILE A 88 -6.61 8.79 17.76
C ILE A 88 -7.11 10.24 17.77
N SER A 89 -6.41 11.15 18.44
CA SER A 89 -6.78 12.57 18.51
C SER A 89 -6.76 13.23 17.14
N CYS A 90 -5.77 12.92 16.29
CA CYS A 90 -5.72 13.44 14.93
C CYS A 90 -6.85 12.89 14.05
N LEU A 91 -7.22 11.61 14.22
CA LEU A 91 -8.35 11.03 13.48
C LEU A 91 -9.69 11.65 13.92
N ALA A 92 -9.84 11.92 15.22
CA ALA A 92 -10.97 12.68 15.77
C ALA A 92 -11.05 14.10 15.20
N LYS A 93 -9.92 14.81 15.09
CA LYS A 93 -9.83 16.11 14.41
C LYS A 93 -10.24 16.03 12.95
N LEU A 94 -9.83 14.98 12.23
CA LEU A 94 -10.22 14.80 10.83
C LEU A 94 -11.64 14.26 10.64
N GLY A 95 -12.32 13.84 11.71
CA GLY A 95 -13.61 13.17 11.65
C GLY A 95 -13.57 11.76 11.03
N ILE A 96 -12.41 11.11 11.04
CA ILE A 96 -12.22 9.76 10.49
C ILE A 96 -12.36 8.73 11.62
N ARG A 97 -13.56 8.21 11.84
CA ARG A 97 -13.82 7.20 12.91
C ARG A 97 -13.03 5.92 12.70
N ARG A 98 -13.00 5.40 11.47
CA ARG A 98 -12.21 4.24 11.06
C ARG A 98 -11.31 4.65 9.91
N TRP A 99 -9.99 4.47 10.07
CA TRP A 99 -9.05 4.69 8.99
C TRP A 99 -9.13 3.49 8.03
N ALA A 100 -9.74 3.73 6.87
CA ALA A 100 -9.94 2.71 5.84
C ALA A 100 -10.07 3.42 4.49
N PRO A 101 -9.03 3.44 3.64
CA PRO A 101 -9.13 3.97 2.29
C PRO A 101 -10.23 3.28 1.48
N ASP A 102 -10.93 4.05 0.65
CA ASP A 102 -11.92 3.52 -0.28
C ASP A 102 -11.22 2.92 -1.50
N LEU A 103 -11.21 1.59 -1.56
CA LEU A 103 -10.60 0.82 -2.65
C LEU A 103 -11.51 0.66 -3.87
N ASN A 104 -12.78 1.04 -3.79
CA ASN A 104 -13.71 1.02 -4.92
C ASN A 104 -13.65 2.31 -5.75
N ASN A 105 -13.08 3.37 -5.18
CA ASN A 105 -12.95 4.68 -5.81
C ASN A 105 -11.51 5.00 -6.21
N LEU A 106 -11.35 6.04 -7.04
CA LEU A 106 -10.05 6.53 -7.47
C LEU A 106 -9.23 7.02 -6.25
N CYS A 107 -7.90 6.86 -6.34
CA CYS A 107 -6.96 7.32 -5.31
C CYS A 107 -6.99 8.85 -5.11
N ASP A 108 -7.53 9.61 -6.07
CA ASP A 108 -7.61 11.06 -6.05
C ASP A 108 -8.95 11.63 -5.56
N THR A 109 -9.86 10.78 -5.09
CA THR A 109 -11.04 11.24 -4.36
C THR A 109 -10.63 11.95 -3.07
N LEU A 110 -11.46 12.90 -2.61
CA LEU A 110 -11.14 13.75 -1.45
C LEU A 110 -10.87 12.92 -0.19
N TYR A 111 -11.71 11.91 0.08
CA TYR A 111 -11.54 11.01 1.22
C TYR A 111 -10.23 10.22 1.12
N ASN A 112 -9.90 9.64 -0.04
CA ASN A 112 -8.65 8.89 -0.21
C ASN A 112 -7.41 9.79 -0.08
N LYS A 113 -7.47 11.03 -0.58
CA LYS A 113 -6.45 12.04 -0.33
C LYS A 113 -6.30 12.35 1.17
N ALA A 114 -7.41 12.43 1.91
CA ALA A 114 -7.39 12.63 3.36
C ALA A 114 -6.77 11.43 4.10
N CYS A 115 -7.10 10.20 3.71
CA CYS A 115 -6.48 8.98 4.23
C CYS A 115 -4.97 8.96 3.97
N ARG A 116 -4.54 9.35 2.77
CA ARG A 116 -3.12 9.45 2.39
C ARG A 116 -2.37 10.49 3.21
N VAL A 117 -2.86 11.73 3.23
CA VAL A 117 -2.24 12.83 4.00
C VAL A 117 -2.18 12.47 5.47
N SER A 118 -3.27 11.90 6.01
CA SER A 118 -3.29 11.49 7.40
C SER A 118 -2.21 10.46 7.69
N VAL A 119 -2.15 9.33 7.00
CA VAL A 119 -1.16 8.29 7.34
C VAL A 119 0.28 8.77 7.17
N ILE A 120 0.57 9.62 6.18
CA ILE A 120 1.91 10.17 5.97
C ILE A 120 2.30 11.07 7.14
N GLN A 121 1.46 12.05 7.49
CA GLN A 121 1.73 12.95 8.63
C GLN A 121 1.95 12.16 9.93
N LYS A 122 1.09 11.18 10.21
CA LYS A 122 1.17 10.40 11.46
C LYS A 122 2.40 9.49 11.46
N PHE A 123 2.73 8.90 10.31
CA PHE A 123 3.95 8.09 10.18
C PHE A 123 5.19 8.93 10.48
N CYS A 124 5.32 10.12 9.91
CA CYS A 124 6.47 10.99 10.15
C CYS A 124 6.58 11.36 11.63
N GLN A 125 5.49 11.83 12.25
CA GLN A 125 5.46 12.25 13.66
C GLN A 125 5.78 11.11 14.63
N VAL A 126 5.20 9.92 14.39
CA VAL A 126 5.43 8.74 15.23
C VAL A 126 6.83 8.13 14.99
N SER A 127 7.39 8.29 13.78
CA SER A 127 8.77 7.87 13.50
C SER A 127 9.78 8.78 14.18
N ILE A 128 9.57 10.10 14.16
CA ILE A 128 10.41 11.09 14.85
C ILE A 128 10.41 10.84 16.36
N SER A 129 9.28 10.40 16.94
CA SER A 129 9.21 10.04 18.36
C SER A 129 9.89 8.70 18.71
N GLY A 130 10.62 8.07 17.79
CA GLY A 130 11.35 6.83 18.01
C GLY A 130 10.50 5.55 18.02
N ALA A 131 9.19 5.62 17.74
CA ALA A 131 8.31 4.45 17.88
C ALA A 131 8.64 3.32 16.90
N TYR A 132 9.40 3.59 15.84
CA TYR A 132 9.82 2.62 14.82
C TYR A 132 11.32 2.34 14.79
N GLU A 133 12.08 2.73 15.82
CA GLU A 133 13.53 2.51 15.89
C GLU A 133 13.90 1.03 15.70
N PHE A 134 13.10 0.12 16.25
CA PHE A 134 13.28 -1.33 16.09
C PHE A 134 13.15 -1.86 14.65
N LEU A 135 12.68 -1.02 13.70
CA LEU A 135 12.62 -1.32 12.27
C LEU A 135 13.75 -0.66 11.47
N ASN A 136 14.72 -0.04 12.13
CA ASN A 136 15.82 0.71 11.52
C ASN A 136 15.32 1.71 10.47
N VAL A 137 14.36 2.55 10.87
CA VAL A 137 13.82 3.58 9.98
C VAL A 137 14.90 4.59 9.66
N ASN A 138 15.16 4.78 8.37
CA ASN A 138 15.98 5.89 7.91
C ASN A 138 15.12 7.16 7.90
N LEU A 139 15.42 8.07 8.83
CA LEU A 139 14.68 9.31 9.02
C LEU A 139 14.83 10.30 7.85
N THR A 140 15.87 10.17 7.01
CA THR A 140 16.08 11.07 5.85
C THR A 140 14.94 11.03 4.85
N TYR A 141 14.24 9.88 4.74
CA TYR A 141 13.12 9.72 3.82
C TYR A 141 11.79 10.22 4.38
N LEU A 142 11.73 10.69 5.63
CA LEU A 142 10.49 11.24 6.21
C LEU A 142 10.13 12.60 5.62
N GLU A 143 11.12 13.33 5.10
CA GLU A 143 10.94 14.64 4.44
C GLU A 143 10.55 14.50 2.97
N ASP A 144 10.81 13.33 2.35
CA ASP A 144 10.42 13.05 0.95
C ASP A 144 8.93 12.64 0.87
N VAL A 145 8.06 13.63 1.09
CA VAL A 145 6.60 13.48 0.96
C VAL A 145 6.17 12.98 -0.44
N PRO A 146 6.79 13.40 -1.56
CA PRO A 146 6.52 12.83 -2.87
C PRO A 146 6.77 11.31 -2.94
N LEU A 147 7.89 10.83 -2.40
CA LEU A 147 8.18 9.40 -2.32
C LEU A 147 7.15 8.67 -1.46
N LEU A 148 6.86 9.17 -0.25
CA LEU A 148 5.86 8.57 0.65
C LEU A 148 4.48 8.51 -0.01
N THR A 149 4.11 9.52 -0.79
CA THR A 149 2.87 9.56 -1.58
C THR A 149 2.83 8.48 -2.65
N LYS A 150 3.90 8.33 -3.44
CA LYS A 150 4.02 7.28 -4.47
C LYS A 150 3.94 5.89 -3.85
N VAL A 151 4.70 5.68 -2.77
CA VAL A 151 4.75 4.42 -2.02
C VAL A 151 3.38 4.07 -1.45
N TYR A 152 2.68 5.06 -0.87
CA TYR A 152 1.32 4.88 -0.37
C TYR A 152 0.36 4.47 -1.49
N ASN A 153 0.33 5.22 -2.59
CA ASN A 153 -0.60 4.96 -3.69
C ASN A 153 -0.39 3.56 -4.26
N HIS A 154 0.87 3.15 -4.47
CA HIS A 154 1.19 1.80 -4.91
C HIS A 154 0.75 0.74 -3.89
N TYR A 155 1.06 0.93 -2.61
CA TYR A 155 0.73 -0.08 -1.61
C TYR A 155 -0.77 -0.22 -1.35
N VAL A 156 -1.50 0.89 -1.22
CA VAL A 156 -2.92 0.90 -0.88
C VAL A 156 -3.80 0.65 -2.12
N HIS A 157 -3.64 1.46 -3.16
CA HIS A 157 -4.56 1.44 -4.30
C HIS A 157 -4.17 0.45 -5.40
N TYR A 158 -2.95 -0.11 -5.37
CA TYR A 158 -2.56 -1.20 -6.27
C TYR A 158 -2.46 -2.54 -5.53
N TYR A 159 -1.54 -2.68 -4.56
CA TYR A 159 -1.30 -3.98 -3.90
C TYR A 159 -2.49 -4.41 -3.01
N MET A 160 -2.95 -3.56 -2.09
CA MET A 160 -4.08 -3.90 -1.21
C MET A 160 -5.41 -3.98 -1.96
N ALA A 161 -5.60 -3.17 -3.01
CA ALA A 161 -6.76 -3.27 -3.89
C ALA A 161 -6.82 -4.62 -4.62
N GLN A 162 -5.68 -5.18 -5.04
CA GLN A 162 -5.62 -6.53 -5.61
C GLN A 162 -6.05 -7.58 -4.57
N ARG A 163 -5.51 -7.49 -3.34
CA ARG A 163 -5.88 -8.39 -2.24
C ARG A 163 -7.35 -8.29 -1.82
N TYR A 164 -7.93 -7.10 -1.87
CA TYR A 164 -9.36 -6.92 -1.62
C TYR A 164 -10.21 -7.61 -2.70
N LYS A 165 -9.81 -7.53 -3.97
CA LYS A 165 -10.50 -8.21 -5.09
C LYS A 165 -10.44 -9.74 -4.95
N GLU A 166 -9.31 -10.30 -4.48
CA GLU A 166 -9.19 -11.74 -4.17
C GLU A 166 -10.20 -12.24 -3.15
N ALA A 167 -10.41 -11.46 -2.08
CA ALA A 167 -11.30 -11.85 -1.02
C ALA A 167 -12.76 -11.88 -1.47
N LYS A 168 -13.10 -11.08 -2.49
CA LYS A 168 -14.44 -11.03 -3.09
C LYS A 168 -14.67 -12.15 -4.10
N GLU A 169 -13.62 -12.53 -4.83
CA GLU A 169 -13.62 -13.59 -5.84
C GLU A 169 -12.42 -14.53 -5.61
N SER A 170 -12.64 -15.55 -4.77
CA SER A 170 -11.60 -16.50 -4.37
C SER A 170 -10.86 -17.07 -5.59
N GLY A 171 -9.53 -16.97 -5.58
CA GLY A 171 -8.66 -17.52 -6.63
C GLY A 171 -8.37 -16.60 -7.82
N ARG A 172 -8.94 -15.39 -7.91
CA ARG A 172 -8.67 -14.48 -9.04
C ARG A 172 -7.22 -14.00 -9.13
N TYR A 173 -6.63 -13.58 -8.01
CA TYR A 173 -5.22 -13.17 -8.01
C TYR A 173 -4.27 -14.36 -8.03
N ALA A 174 -4.63 -15.52 -7.46
CA ALA A 174 -3.83 -16.73 -7.67
C ALA A 174 -3.74 -17.04 -9.17
N LYS A 175 -4.86 -16.98 -9.90
CA LYS A 175 -4.89 -17.07 -11.38
C LYS A 175 -4.07 -15.97 -12.06
N ASP A 176 -4.14 -14.72 -11.58
CA ASP A 176 -3.35 -13.62 -12.13
C ASP A 176 -1.85 -13.70 -11.78
N GLU A 177 -1.47 -14.23 -10.61
CA GLU A 177 -0.09 -14.53 -10.19
C GLU A 177 0.45 -15.68 -11.01
N ASP A 178 -0.32 -16.76 -11.18
CA ASP A 178 0.03 -17.87 -12.06
C ASP A 178 0.21 -17.36 -13.49
N ARG A 179 -0.73 -16.54 -14.00
CA ARG A 179 -0.59 -15.86 -15.30
C ARG A 179 0.64 -14.94 -15.34
N ARG A 180 0.93 -14.17 -14.29
CA ARG A 180 2.11 -13.28 -14.25
C ARG A 180 3.40 -14.07 -14.15
N ALA A 181 3.45 -15.16 -13.39
CA ALA A 181 4.56 -16.09 -13.27
C ALA A 181 4.81 -16.80 -14.60
N VAL A 182 3.74 -17.10 -15.33
CA VAL A 182 3.78 -17.60 -16.71
C VAL A 182 4.41 -16.58 -17.65
N LEU A 183 4.08 -15.29 -17.51
CA LEU A 183 4.57 -14.24 -18.41
C LEU A 183 5.96 -13.68 -18.02
N ARG A 184 6.36 -13.79 -16.74
CA ARG A 184 7.58 -13.21 -16.16
C ARG A 184 8.88 -13.55 -16.93
N PRO A 185 9.08 -14.78 -17.46
CA PRO A 185 10.28 -15.13 -18.21
C PRO A 185 10.33 -14.58 -19.65
N ARG A 186 9.20 -14.16 -20.23
CA ARG A 186 9.08 -13.83 -21.66
C ARG A 186 9.99 -12.69 -22.14
N PRO A 187 10.13 -11.56 -21.40
CA PRO A 187 11.00 -10.47 -21.85
C PRO A 187 12.47 -10.89 -21.96
N ARG A 188 12.95 -11.74 -21.04
CA ARG A 188 14.31 -12.28 -21.07
C ARG A 188 14.49 -13.22 -22.28
N LEU A 189 13.55 -14.14 -22.52
CA LEU A 189 13.61 -15.07 -23.65
C LEU A 189 13.56 -14.35 -25.00
N ASN A 190 12.69 -13.34 -25.13
CA ASN A 190 12.63 -12.46 -26.30
C ASN A 190 14.01 -11.84 -26.58
N SER A 191 14.63 -11.23 -25.56
CA SER A 191 15.94 -10.58 -25.72
C SER A 191 17.04 -11.55 -26.17
N LEU A 192 17.05 -12.78 -25.64
CA LEU A 192 18.02 -13.81 -26.01
C LEU A 192 17.81 -14.32 -27.43
N GLN A 193 16.56 -14.55 -27.84
CA GLN A 193 16.28 -15.04 -29.19
C GLN A 193 16.51 -13.96 -30.26
N TYR A 194 16.23 -12.70 -29.94
CA TYR A 194 16.57 -11.58 -30.81
C TYR A 194 18.08 -11.48 -31.03
N GLN A 195 18.87 -11.56 -29.95
CA GLN A 195 20.34 -11.57 -30.03
C GLN A 195 20.86 -12.75 -30.86
N PHE A 196 20.29 -13.94 -30.70
CA PHE A 196 20.63 -15.11 -31.51
C PHE A 196 20.31 -14.89 -33.00
N GLY A 197 19.14 -14.34 -33.33
CA GLY A 197 18.75 -14.06 -34.71
C GLY A 197 19.66 -13.03 -35.40
N VAL A 198 20.09 -11.99 -34.65
CA VAL A 198 21.07 -11.02 -35.14
C VAL A 198 22.43 -11.70 -35.39
N ALA A 199 22.90 -12.52 -34.46
CA ALA A 199 24.17 -13.23 -34.60
C ALA A 199 24.21 -14.23 -35.77
N ASN A 200 23.04 -14.76 -36.18
CA ASN A 200 22.90 -15.71 -37.28
C ASN A 200 22.36 -15.09 -38.58
N ASN A 201 22.36 -13.75 -38.70
CA ASN A 201 21.93 -13.00 -39.89
C ASN A 201 20.52 -13.35 -40.39
N PHE A 202 19.57 -13.51 -39.47
CA PHE A 202 18.19 -13.80 -39.84
C PHE A 202 17.56 -12.64 -40.64
N PRO A 203 16.64 -12.94 -41.58
CA PRO A 203 15.90 -11.91 -42.31
C PRO A 203 15.18 -10.94 -41.37
N GLN A 204 15.06 -9.67 -41.79
CA GLN A 204 14.40 -8.62 -41.01
C GLN A 204 12.95 -8.95 -40.64
N CYS A 205 12.22 -9.70 -41.48
CA CYS A 205 10.88 -10.15 -41.16
C CYS A 205 10.85 -11.09 -39.93
N CYS A 206 11.85 -11.96 -39.77
CA CYS A 206 12.00 -12.83 -38.61
C CYS A 206 12.36 -12.02 -37.35
N LEU A 207 13.25 -11.03 -37.46
CA LEU A 207 13.62 -10.18 -36.32
C LEU A 207 12.44 -9.37 -35.76
N LYS A 208 11.53 -8.92 -36.63
CA LYS A 208 10.28 -8.24 -36.22
C LYS A 208 9.34 -9.15 -35.42
N ILE A 209 9.29 -10.44 -35.77
CA ILE A 209 8.49 -11.42 -35.02
C ILE A 209 9.14 -11.69 -33.65
N LEU A 210 10.47 -11.76 -33.59
CA LEU A 210 11.19 -11.99 -32.35
C LEU A 210 11.09 -10.83 -31.34
N THR A 211 10.78 -9.60 -31.78
CA THR A 211 10.52 -8.47 -30.87
C THR A 211 9.17 -8.53 -30.16
N ASP A 212 8.21 -9.33 -30.64
CA ASP A 212 6.89 -9.46 -30.00
C ASP A 212 6.98 -10.41 -28.78
N PRO A 213 6.69 -9.95 -27.55
CA PRO A 213 6.68 -10.79 -26.36
C PRO A 213 5.69 -11.97 -26.41
N ASP A 214 4.64 -11.87 -27.21
CA ASP A 214 3.61 -12.91 -27.34
C ASP A 214 3.95 -14.00 -28.37
N ALA A 215 4.98 -13.77 -29.19
CA ALA A 215 5.51 -14.76 -30.15
C ALA A 215 6.40 -15.84 -29.49
N HIS A 216 6.65 -15.76 -28.18
CA HIS A 216 7.58 -16.64 -27.46
C HIS A 216 6.86 -17.63 -26.53
N SER A 217 6.90 -18.92 -26.86
CA SER A 217 6.42 -20.00 -26.00
C SER A 217 7.38 -20.29 -24.84
N LYS A 218 6.83 -20.73 -23.70
CA LYS A 218 7.53 -20.99 -22.44
C LYS A 218 8.44 -22.22 -22.45
N ASP A 219 8.23 -23.14 -23.39
CA ASP A 219 8.70 -24.52 -23.25
C ASP A 219 10.19 -24.71 -23.55
N LYS A 220 10.93 -23.63 -23.82
CA LYS A 220 12.38 -23.71 -23.98
C LYS A 220 13.04 -23.67 -22.60
N VAL A 221 13.21 -24.86 -22.02
CA VAL A 221 14.12 -25.10 -20.90
C VAL A 221 15.52 -24.65 -21.31
N ASP A 222 16.15 -23.80 -20.50
CA ASP A 222 17.55 -23.42 -20.67
C ASP A 222 18.41 -24.72 -20.74
N PRO A 223 19.22 -24.97 -21.78
CA PRO A 223 20.10 -26.13 -21.82
C PRO A 223 21.16 -26.14 -20.71
N VAL A 224 21.34 -25.01 -20.01
CA VAL A 224 22.28 -24.83 -18.89
C VAL A 224 21.80 -25.50 -17.59
N THR A 225 20.52 -25.87 -17.47
CA THR A 225 19.99 -26.58 -16.30
C THR A 225 19.92 -28.09 -16.47
N LYS A 226 20.71 -28.70 -17.36
CA LYS A 226 21.10 -30.10 -17.20
C LYS A 226 22.13 -30.20 -16.08
N LYS A 227 21.67 -30.27 -14.83
CA LYS A 227 22.48 -30.88 -13.78
C LYS A 227 22.59 -32.36 -14.14
N THR A 228 23.80 -32.77 -14.53
CA THR A 228 24.20 -34.17 -14.62
C THR A 228 23.94 -34.89 -13.28
N PRO A 229 23.60 -36.19 -13.33
CA PRO A 229 23.20 -36.97 -12.16
C PRO A 229 24.28 -37.01 -11.07
#